data_AF-A0A3Q8WAC0-F1
#
_entry.id   AF-A0A3Q8WAC0-F1
#
_cell.length_a   1.000
_cell.length_b   1.000
_cell.length_c   1.000
_cell.angle_alpha   90.00
_cell.angle_beta   90.00
_cell.angle_gamma   90.00
#
_symmetry.space_group_name_H-M   'P 1'
#
loop_
_entity.id
_entity.type
_entity.pdbx_description
1 polymer ?
#
loop_
_entity_poly.entity_id
_entity_poly.type
_entity_poly.pdbx_seq_one_letter_code
_entity_poly.pdbx_strand_id
1 'polypeptide(L)'
;MIDHPNVRLADLLDRRADGHEPAPETVLAALFEGGVFVPVTNTGSVMFLPDDEQPPTLLGFTDAALGAQLLPTAAGMVHCDAARLKEILEKTGVAVLGVRSGNGQAIFPEQVLRDWATYGPGAEMKLDWSTDPVAVALRDALVRRVREFPAVRSVWVAQVRWRTSGEEHLMLHVAVDEDLPSASADRLMQILLGEEVKLGPRHPKVGMLALNTTTHADTIAQLNRQGLDTVRHDVASGQVQVICREYDDPPAAPANGAAPPPQAKRRWFGRS
;
A
#
# COMPACT_ATOMS: atom_id res chain seq x y z
N MET A 1 18.11 22.23 -0.24
CA MET A 1 19.06 21.57 -1.15
C MET A 1 19.82 20.56 -0.33
N ILE A 2 19.50 19.28 -0.49
CA ILE A 2 20.31 18.21 0.09
C ILE A 2 21.34 17.88 -0.99
N ASP A 3 22.52 18.48 -0.89
CA ASP A 3 23.63 18.26 -1.83
C ASP A 3 24.54 17.09 -1.40
N HIS A 4 24.02 16.20 -0.56
CA HIS A 4 24.83 15.14 0.07
C HIS A 4 24.52 13.78 -0.58
N PRO A 5 25.54 12.93 -0.80
CA PRO A 5 25.36 11.57 -1.30
C PRO A 5 24.37 10.76 -0.45
N ASN A 6 23.58 9.91 -1.09
CA ASN A 6 22.73 8.94 -0.41
C ASN A 6 23.57 7.73 0.04
N VAL A 7 24.35 7.92 1.11
CA VAL A 7 25.28 6.93 1.66
C VAL A 7 24.55 5.65 2.08
N ARG A 8 23.37 5.78 2.68
CA ARG A 8 22.56 4.63 3.12
C ARG A 8 22.16 3.75 1.93
N LEU A 9 21.70 4.36 0.84
CA LEU A 9 21.36 3.60 -0.37
C LEU A 9 22.61 2.99 -1.01
N ALA A 10 23.73 3.74 -1.06
CA ALA A 10 24.99 3.23 -1.58
C ALA A 10 25.45 1.97 -0.84
N ASP A 11 25.47 1.99 0.49
CA ASP A 11 25.86 0.85 1.32
C ASP A 11 24.98 -0.39 1.07
N LEU A 12 23.67 -0.20 0.91
CA LEU A 12 22.73 -1.30 0.64
C LEU A 12 22.97 -1.92 -0.73
N LEU A 13 23.21 -1.09 -1.75
CA LEU A 13 23.48 -1.55 -3.11
C LEU A 13 24.84 -2.23 -3.23
N ASP A 14 25.87 -1.69 -2.57
CA ASP A 14 27.22 -2.25 -2.59
C ASP A 14 27.27 -3.61 -1.85
N ARG A 15 26.59 -3.73 -0.69
CA ARG A 15 26.46 -5.03 0.01
C ARG A 15 25.74 -6.08 -0.83
N ARG A 16 24.77 -5.67 -1.66
CA ARG A 16 24.11 -6.57 -2.62
C ARG A 16 25.08 -7.09 -3.66
N ALA A 17 25.99 -6.25 -4.15
CA ALA A 17 27.07 -6.69 -5.05
C ALA A 17 28.00 -7.70 -4.36
N ASP A 18 28.21 -7.56 -3.05
CA ASP A 18 28.98 -8.49 -2.21
C ASP A 18 28.20 -9.76 -1.80
N GLY A 19 27.03 -10.01 -2.40
CA GLY A 19 26.22 -11.22 -2.17
C GLY A 19 25.29 -11.18 -0.96
N HIS A 20 25.15 -10.04 -0.28
CA HIS A 20 24.18 -9.87 0.80
C HIS A 20 22.90 -9.26 0.25
N GLU A 21 21.79 -9.99 0.21
CA GLU A 21 20.54 -9.48 -0.35
C GLU A 21 19.73 -8.71 0.72
N PRO A 22 19.70 -7.36 0.70
CA PRO A 22 18.87 -6.59 1.62
C PRO A 22 17.40 -6.78 1.29
N ALA A 23 16.53 -6.67 2.30
CA ALA A 23 15.09 -6.67 2.10
C ALA A 23 14.70 -5.55 1.09
N PRO A 24 13.89 -5.84 0.05
CA PRO A 24 13.51 -4.88 -0.98
C PRO A 24 12.96 -3.56 -0.43
N GLU A 25 12.19 -3.62 0.64
CA GLU A 25 11.58 -2.48 1.34
C GLU A 25 12.64 -1.57 1.96
N THR A 26 13.77 -2.12 2.39
CA THR A 26 14.87 -1.34 2.98
C THR A 26 15.60 -0.51 1.92
N VAL A 27 15.75 -1.06 0.72
CA VAL A 27 16.34 -0.35 -0.42
C VAL A 27 15.40 0.76 -0.90
N LEU A 28 14.10 0.47 -1.01
CA LEU A 28 13.09 1.46 -1.36
C LEU A 28 13.00 2.58 -0.30
N ALA A 29 13.00 2.25 1.00
CA ALA A 29 13.03 3.27 2.05
C ALA A 29 14.25 4.19 1.91
N ALA A 30 15.45 3.64 1.72
CA ALA A 30 16.66 4.44 1.53
C ALA A 30 16.63 5.31 0.26
N LEU A 31 16.06 4.81 -0.83
CA LEU A 31 15.83 5.58 -2.06
C LEU A 31 14.93 6.79 -1.80
N PHE A 32 13.81 6.59 -1.13
CA PHE A 32 12.82 7.65 -0.96
C PHE A 32 13.16 8.65 0.15
N GLU A 33 13.92 8.24 1.17
CA GLU A 33 14.44 9.13 2.21
C GLU A 33 15.57 10.04 1.70
N GLY A 34 16.53 9.47 0.94
CA GLY A 34 17.73 10.20 0.52
C GLY A 34 17.70 10.72 -0.92
N GLY A 35 16.76 10.26 -1.74
CA GLY A 35 16.70 10.58 -3.17
C GLY A 35 17.88 10.02 -3.96
N VAL A 36 17.98 10.46 -5.23
CA VAL A 36 19.09 10.15 -6.14
C VAL A 36 19.44 11.36 -7.00
N PHE A 37 20.63 11.33 -7.59
CA PHE A 37 21.08 12.30 -8.58
C PHE A 37 20.75 11.81 -9.99
N VAL A 38 19.98 12.60 -10.71
CA VAL A 38 19.54 12.30 -12.08
C VAL A 38 20.35 13.14 -13.08
N PRO A 39 20.92 12.53 -14.13
CA PRO A 39 21.65 13.27 -15.16
C PRO A 39 20.70 14.15 -16.00
N VAL A 40 21.15 15.35 -16.32
CA VAL A 40 20.41 16.31 -17.16
C VAL A 40 21.24 16.81 -18.34
N THR A 41 20.54 17.16 -19.41
CA THR A 41 21.10 17.85 -20.58
C THR A 41 21.37 19.32 -20.27
N ASN A 42 22.08 20.00 -21.18
CA ASN A 42 22.33 21.45 -21.12
C ASN A 42 21.05 22.30 -21.15
N THR A 43 19.93 21.74 -21.60
CA THR A 43 18.60 22.36 -21.56
C THR A 43 17.85 22.09 -20.25
N GLY A 44 18.45 21.35 -19.31
CA GLY A 44 17.83 20.96 -18.04
C GLY A 44 16.83 19.81 -18.15
N SER A 45 16.83 19.08 -19.28
CA SER A 45 15.97 17.91 -19.47
C SER A 45 16.64 16.67 -18.89
N VAL A 46 15.86 15.78 -18.27
CA VAL A 46 16.39 14.50 -17.76
C VAL A 46 16.87 13.63 -18.91
N MET A 47 17.98 12.92 -18.69
CA MET A 47 18.54 11.98 -19.66
C MET A 47 18.00 10.57 -19.42
N PHE A 48 17.66 9.88 -20.51
CA PHE A 48 17.26 8.47 -20.52
C PHE A 48 18.32 7.66 -21.26
N LEU A 49 18.56 6.42 -20.82
CA LEU A 49 19.30 5.49 -21.66
C LEU A 49 18.37 5.04 -22.80
N PRO A 50 18.75 5.22 -24.08
CA PRO A 50 18.07 4.56 -25.17
C PRO A 50 18.47 3.08 -25.16
N ASP A 51 17.51 2.19 -25.30
CA ASP A 51 17.77 0.85 -25.79
C ASP A 51 16.64 0.50 -26.76
N ASP A 52 17.00 0.14 -28.00
CA ASP A 52 16.08 0.10 -29.15
C ASP A 52 14.97 -0.98 -29.02
N GLU A 53 14.99 -1.78 -27.95
CA GLU A 53 13.99 -2.82 -27.66
C GLU A 53 13.48 -2.82 -26.20
N GLN A 54 13.90 -1.88 -25.33
CA GLN A 54 13.46 -1.83 -23.92
C GLN A 54 12.74 -0.52 -23.56
N PRO A 55 11.86 -0.53 -22.54
CA PRO A 55 11.23 0.68 -22.04
C PRO A 55 12.27 1.73 -21.62
N PRO A 56 12.01 3.03 -21.84
CA PRO A 56 12.95 4.09 -21.47
C PRO A 56 13.29 4.02 -19.98
N THR A 57 14.59 3.96 -19.69
CA THR A 57 15.12 3.85 -18.33
C THR A 57 15.66 5.20 -17.87
N LEU A 58 15.12 5.68 -16.75
CA LEU A 58 15.69 6.82 -16.03
C LEU A 58 16.87 6.33 -15.20
N LEU A 59 18.00 7.03 -15.28
CA LEU A 59 19.16 6.76 -14.44
C LEU A 59 19.17 7.62 -13.19
N GLY A 60 19.51 7.00 -12.07
CA GLY A 60 19.80 7.66 -10.80
C GLY A 60 21.16 7.21 -10.25
N PHE A 61 21.85 8.13 -9.58
CA PHE A 61 23.10 7.86 -8.90
C PHE A 61 22.97 8.20 -7.42
N THR A 62 23.59 7.40 -6.54
CA THR A 62 23.63 7.73 -5.11
C THR A 62 24.53 8.94 -4.81
N ASP A 63 25.44 9.28 -5.72
CA ASP A 63 26.38 10.38 -5.63
C ASP A 63 26.48 11.11 -6.98
N ALA A 64 26.42 12.44 -6.96
CA ALA A 64 26.56 13.29 -8.14
C ALA A 64 27.95 13.14 -8.79
N ALA A 65 29.01 12.97 -7.99
CA ALA A 65 30.37 12.82 -8.51
C ALA A 65 30.53 11.50 -9.28
N LEU A 66 29.95 10.41 -8.74
CA LEU A 66 29.86 9.13 -9.42
C LEU A 66 29.10 9.26 -10.75
N GLY A 67 27.95 9.93 -10.73
CA GLY A 67 27.17 10.18 -11.95
C GLY A 67 27.97 10.93 -13.01
N ALA A 68 28.67 12.00 -12.62
CA ALA A 68 29.49 12.79 -13.54
C ALA A 68 30.66 11.99 -14.12
N GLN A 69 31.25 11.08 -13.33
CA GLN A 69 32.30 10.19 -13.78
C GLN A 69 31.79 9.14 -14.78
N LEU A 70 30.64 8.52 -14.50
CA LEU A 70 30.09 7.44 -15.32
C LEU A 70 29.34 7.94 -16.56
N LEU A 71 28.87 9.19 -16.53
CA LEU A 71 28.06 9.79 -17.59
C LEU A 71 28.59 11.18 -17.97
N PRO A 72 29.81 11.27 -18.53
CA PRO A 72 30.47 12.54 -18.81
C PRO A 72 29.78 13.38 -19.90
N THR A 73 28.85 12.80 -20.65
CA THR A 73 28.01 13.50 -21.63
C THR A 73 26.86 14.27 -20.99
N ALA A 74 26.54 14.03 -19.71
CA ALA A 74 25.56 14.82 -18.98
C ALA A 74 26.10 16.23 -18.73
N ALA A 75 25.24 17.24 -18.88
CA ALA A 75 25.62 18.62 -18.58
C ALA A 75 25.61 18.91 -17.07
N GLY A 76 24.94 18.07 -16.29
CA GLY A 76 24.91 18.17 -14.84
C GLY A 76 24.12 17.04 -14.19
N MET A 77 24.04 17.09 -12.86
CA MET A 77 23.31 16.16 -12.02
C MET A 77 22.34 16.95 -11.15
N VAL A 78 21.09 16.50 -11.06
CA VAL A 78 20.05 17.13 -10.24
C VAL A 78 19.58 16.15 -9.18
N HIS A 79 19.63 16.56 -7.91
CA HIS A 79 19.04 15.78 -6.83
C HIS A 79 17.52 15.70 -7.01
N CYS A 80 17.00 14.48 -7.00
CA CYS A 80 15.60 14.16 -7.12
C CYS A 80 15.18 13.36 -5.89
N ASP A 81 14.36 13.98 -5.04
CA ASP A 81 13.67 13.31 -3.96
C ASP A 81 12.47 12.49 -4.50
N ALA A 82 11.78 11.80 -3.59
CA ALA A 82 10.56 11.04 -3.86
C ALA A 82 9.53 11.78 -4.73
N ALA A 83 9.24 13.04 -4.38
CA ALA A 83 8.23 13.84 -5.05
C ALA A 83 8.67 14.21 -6.47
N ARG A 84 9.94 14.58 -6.64
CA ARG A 84 10.51 14.92 -7.93
C ARG A 84 10.62 13.70 -8.84
N LEU A 85 10.98 12.53 -8.30
CA LEU A 85 10.99 11.27 -9.04
C LEU A 85 9.58 10.91 -9.52
N LYS A 86 8.56 11.04 -8.65
CA LYS A 86 7.16 10.83 -9.05
C LYS A 86 6.73 11.75 -10.18
N GLU A 87 7.06 13.04 -10.09
CA GLU A 87 6.74 14.03 -11.14
C GLU A 87 7.41 13.68 -12.47
N ILE A 88 8.68 13.22 -12.45
CA ILE A 88 9.38 12.77 -13.66
C ILE A 88 8.67 11.57 -14.27
N LEU A 89 8.35 10.54 -13.47
CA LEU A 89 7.64 9.34 -13.94
C LEU A 89 6.29 9.69 -14.59
N GLU A 90 5.53 10.59 -13.97
CA GLU A 90 4.24 11.04 -14.48
C GLU A 90 4.34 11.83 -15.79
N LYS A 91 5.34 12.70 -15.94
CA LYS A 91 5.48 13.56 -17.12
C LYS A 91 6.16 12.89 -18.30
N THR A 92 6.97 11.88 -18.05
CA THR A 92 7.88 11.32 -19.08
C THR A 92 7.49 9.90 -19.51
N GLY A 93 6.62 9.20 -18.77
CA GLY A 93 6.19 7.84 -19.13
C GLY A 93 7.28 6.78 -19.02
N VAL A 94 8.32 7.06 -18.25
CA VAL A 94 9.41 6.13 -17.93
C VAL A 94 8.85 4.90 -17.21
N ALA A 95 9.25 3.72 -17.66
CA ALA A 95 8.80 2.48 -17.06
C ALA A 95 9.76 1.93 -15.98
N VAL A 96 11.01 2.42 -15.93
CA VAL A 96 12.06 1.86 -15.07
C VAL A 96 13.01 2.94 -14.55
N LEU A 97 13.34 2.88 -13.26
CA LEU A 97 14.46 3.61 -12.65
C LEU A 97 15.62 2.65 -12.38
N GLY A 98 16.77 2.88 -13.02
CA GLY A 98 18.02 2.23 -12.68
C GLY A 98 18.85 3.10 -11.74
N VAL A 99 19.10 2.64 -10.52
CA VAL A 99 19.94 3.34 -9.54
C VAL A 99 21.30 2.66 -9.43
N ARG A 100 22.38 3.45 -9.46
CA ARG A 100 23.75 2.96 -9.30
C ARG A 100 24.45 3.58 -8.09
N SER A 101 25.21 2.74 -7.40
CA SER A 101 26.24 3.10 -6.43
C SER A 101 27.62 2.78 -6.99
N GLY A 102 28.67 2.90 -6.17
CA GLY A 102 30.05 2.67 -6.59
C GLY A 102 30.26 1.25 -7.14
N ASN A 103 29.72 0.24 -6.45
CA ASN A 103 29.88 -1.16 -6.82
C ASN A 103 28.55 -1.87 -7.11
N GLY A 104 27.42 -1.29 -6.70
CA GLY A 104 26.09 -1.87 -6.80
C GLY A 104 25.15 -1.18 -7.78
N GLN A 105 24.04 -1.87 -8.07
CA GLN A 105 22.93 -1.32 -8.84
C GLN A 105 21.60 -1.95 -8.43
N ALA A 106 20.51 -1.20 -8.61
CA ALA A 106 19.15 -1.69 -8.47
C ALA A 106 18.27 -1.15 -9.61
N ILE A 107 17.26 -1.93 -9.96
CA ILE A 107 16.28 -1.58 -10.98
C ILE A 107 14.91 -1.59 -10.30
N PHE A 108 14.19 -0.48 -10.44
CA PHE A 108 12.86 -0.31 -9.87
C PHE A 108 11.84 -0.12 -10.98
N PRO A 109 10.84 -1.02 -11.12
CA PRO A 109 9.73 -0.82 -12.02
C PRO A 109 8.93 0.43 -11.63
N GLU A 110 8.37 1.14 -12.62
CA GLU A 110 7.55 2.33 -12.43
C GLU A 110 6.41 2.11 -11.43
N GLN A 111 5.71 0.98 -11.51
CA GLN A 111 4.63 0.66 -10.58
C GLN A 111 5.10 0.66 -9.11
N VAL A 112 6.26 0.05 -8.84
CA VAL A 112 6.86 0.01 -7.49
C VAL A 112 7.20 1.43 -7.02
N LEU A 113 7.74 2.26 -7.91
CA LEU A 113 8.05 3.65 -7.59
C LEU A 113 6.80 4.49 -7.34
N ARG A 114 5.74 4.30 -8.15
CA ARG A 114 4.46 5.01 -7.96
C ARG A 114 3.80 4.61 -6.65
N ASP A 115 3.75 3.31 -6.36
CA ASP A 115 3.16 2.80 -5.13
C ASP A 115 3.94 3.30 -3.92
N TRP A 116 5.28 3.26 -3.96
CA TRP A 116 6.09 3.73 -2.85
C TRP A 116 6.12 5.26 -2.71
N ALA A 117 6.09 6.02 -3.81
CA ALA A 117 5.95 7.48 -3.76
C ALA A 117 4.61 7.93 -3.17
N THR A 118 3.58 7.09 -3.33
CA THR A 118 2.22 7.39 -2.87
C THR A 118 1.97 6.86 -1.46
N TYR A 119 2.58 5.73 -1.09
CA TYR A 119 2.27 4.98 0.14
C TYR A 119 3.50 4.66 1.02
N GLY A 120 4.66 5.24 0.71
CA GLY A 120 5.93 4.95 1.37
C GLY A 120 5.95 5.31 2.87
N PRO A 121 7.02 4.91 3.58
CA PRO A 121 7.15 5.05 5.03
C PRO A 121 6.93 6.50 5.48
N GLY A 122 6.02 6.69 6.44
CA GLY A 122 5.68 8.01 7.00
C GLY A 122 4.51 8.74 6.33
N ALA A 123 3.89 8.18 5.29
CA ALA A 123 2.64 8.72 4.75
C ALA A 123 1.52 8.66 5.81
N GLU A 124 1.06 9.83 6.29
CA GLU A 124 -0.05 9.88 7.23
C GLU A 124 -1.38 9.58 6.52
N MET A 125 -2.00 8.48 6.92
CA MET A 125 -3.35 8.11 6.52
C MET A 125 -4.33 8.41 7.65
N LYS A 126 -5.45 9.04 7.32
CA LYS A 126 -6.61 9.06 8.22
C LYS A 126 -7.45 7.82 7.93
N LEU A 127 -7.65 6.98 8.94
CA LEU A 127 -8.61 5.88 8.90
C LEU A 127 -9.96 6.38 9.44
N ASP A 128 -11.02 6.03 8.74
CA ASP A 128 -12.40 6.26 9.16
C ASP A 128 -13.26 5.04 8.80
N TRP A 129 -14.45 4.95 9.39
CA TRP A 129 -15.44 3.97 8.98
C TRP A 129 -16.04 4.37 7.63
N SER A 130 -16.61 3.42 6.89
CA SER A 130 -17.17 3.68 5.56
C SER A 130 -18.62 3.24 5.46
N THR A 131 -19.42 4.03 4.73
CA THR A 131 -20.76 3.64 4.26
C THR A 131 -20.75 3.18 2.80
N ASP A 132 -19.57 3.07 2.17
CA ASP A 132 -19.49 2.64 0.78
C ASP A 132 -20.07 1.22 0.63
N PRO A 133 -20.91 0.96 -0.38
CA PRO A 133 -21.48 -0.36 -0.62
C PRO A 133 -20.43 -1.48 -0.74
N VAL A 134 -19.21 -1.17 -1.19
CA VAL A 134 -18.09 -2.11 -1.27
C VAL A 134 -17.55 -2.43 0.13
N ALA A 135 -17.48 -1.47 1.04
CA ALA A 135 -17.08 -1.74 2.43
C ALA A 135 -18.09 -2.69 3.12
N VAL A 136 -19.39 -2.47 2.90
CA VAL A 136 -20.46 -3.35 3.36
C VAL A 136 -20.33 -4.75 2.74
N ALA A 137 -20.11 -4.83 1.42
CA ALA A 137 -19.94 -6.11 0.73
C ALA A 137 -18.71 -6.88 1.21
N LEU A 138 -17.58 -6.20 1.45
CA LEU A 138 -16.36 -6.78 2.00
C LEU A 138 -16.61 -7.35 3.39
N ARG A 139 -17.27 -6.59 4.28
CA ARG A 139 -17.65 -7.05 5.63
C ARG A 139 -18.49 -8.32 5.56
N ASP A 140 -19.53 -8.33 4.72
CA ASP A 140 -20.42 -9.47 4.58
C ASP A 140 -19.69 -10.71 4.01
N ALA A 141 -18.78 -10.50 3.05
CA ALA A 141 -17.94 -11.55 2.49
C ALA A 141 -16.96 -12.12 3.52
N LEU A 142 -16.32 -11.26 4.32
CA LEU A 142 -15.45 -11.65 5.43
C LEU A 142 -16.18 -12.54 6.43
N VAL A 143 -17.43 -12.21 6.80
CA VAL A 143 -18.23 -13.02 7.73
C VAL A 143 -18.44 -14.45 7.20
N ARG A 144 -18.60 -14.62 5.89
CA ARG A 144 -18.77 -15.93 5.27
C ARG A 144 -17.46 -16.73 5.21
N ARG A 145 -16.36 -16.06 4.87
CA ARG A 145 -15.11 -16.71 4.47
C ARG A 145 -14.07 -16.80 5.57
N VAL A 146 -14.08 -15.94 6.59
CA VAL A 146 -13.00 -15.88 7.60
C VAL A 146 -12.77 -17.20 8.33
N ARG A 147 -13.81 -18.05 8.46
CA ARG A 147 -13.70 -19.40 9.06
C ARG A 147 -12.82 -20.35 8.28
N GLU A 148 -12.66 -20.13 6.97
CA GLU A 148 -11.76 -20.91 6.11
C GLU A 148 -10.28 -20.58 6.37
N PHE A 149 -9.99 -19.55 7.17
CA PHE A 149 -8.65 -19.04 7.45
C PHE A 149 -8.36 -19.04 8.97
N PRO A 150 -7.93 -20.17 9.55
CA PRO A 150 -7.66 -20.28 10.99
C PRO A 150 -6.58 -19.33 11.49
N ALA A 151 -5.63 -18.90 10.64
CA ALA A 151 -4.62 -17.93 11.02
C ALA A 151 -5.20 -16.51 11.18
N VAL A 152 -6.33 -16.19 10.54
CA VAL A 152 -6.93 -14.86 10.57
C VAL A 152 -7.76 -14.68 11.85
N ARG A 153 -7.41 -13.68 12.65
CA ARG A 153 -8.06 -13.37 13.94
C ARG A 153 -9.04 -12.22 13.85
N SER A 154 -8.69 -11.18 13.12
CA SER A 154 -9.51 -9.99 13.01
C SER A 154 -9.24 -9.29 11.70
N VAL A 155 -10.28 -8.75 11.10
CA VAL A 155 -10.19 -7.94 9.89
C VAL A 155 -10.92 -6.62 10.12
N TRP A 156 -10.21 -5.50 9.96
CA TRP A 156 -10.80 -4.17 9.99
C TRP A 156 -10.97 -3.65 8.57
N VAL A 157 -12.16 -3.15 8.25
CA VAL A 157 -12.47 -2.48 6.99
C VAL A 157 -12.48 -0.99 7.25
N ALA A 158 -11.49 -0.28 6.71
CA ALA A 158 -11.35 1.16 6.86
C ALA A 158 -11.50 1.88 5.52
N GLN A 159 -12.19 3.01 5.52
CA GLN A 159 -11.95 4.03 4.51
C GLN A 159 -10.70 4.79 4.92
N VAL A 160 -9.77 4.87 4.00
CA VAL A 160 -8.52 5.55 4.21
C VAL A 160 -8.44 6.73 3.27
N ARG A 161 -8.15 7.89 3.87
CA ARG A 161 -7.83 9.11 3.16
C ARG A 161 -6.38 9.49 3.41
N TRP A 162 -5.61 9.61 2.33
CA TRP A 162 -4.25 10.10 2.40
C TRP A 162 -4.23 11.59 2.68
N ARG A 163 -3.48 12.03 3.70
CA ARG A 163 -3.47 13.46 4.08
C ARG A 163 -2.84 14.35 3.01
N THR A 164 -1.83 13.84 2.32
CA THR A 164 -1.06 14.63 1.34
C THR A 164 -1.77 14.73 -0.01
N SER A 165 -2.33 13.63 -0.54
CA SER A 165 -3.00 13.62 -1.85
C SER A 165 -4.51 13.82 -1.77
N GLY A 166 -5.12 13.56 -0.60
CA GLY A 166 -6.58 13.55 -0.44
C GLY A 166 -7.26 12.35 -1.10
N GLU A 167 -6.52 11.44 -1.73
CA GLU A 167 -7.06 10.23 -2.34
C GLU A 167 -7.68 9.32 -1.29
N GLU A 168 -8.78 8.68 -1.67
CA GLU A 168 -9.55 7.82 -0.81
C GLU A 168 -9.63 6.41 -1.37
N HIS A 169 -9.24 5.44 -0.56
CA HIS A 169 -9.50 4.02 -0.76
C HIS A 169 -9.93 3.13 0.42
N LEU A 170 -10.42 1.92 0.14
CA LEU A 170 -10.72 0.96 1.19
C LEU A 170 -9.45 0.18 1.54
N MET A 171 -9.19 -0.01 2.83
CA MET A 171 -8.05 -0.78 3.32
C MET A 171 -8.52 -1.84 4.31
N LEU A 172 -8.19 -3.09 4.02
CA LEU A 172 -8.37 -4.20 4.96
C LEU A 172 -7.10 -4.32 5.81
N HIS A 173 -7.22 -4.19 7.12
CA HIS A 173 -6.15 -4.58 8.03
C HIS A 173 -6.47 -5.98 8.52
N VAL A 174 -5.57 -6.94 8.30
CA VAL A 174 -5.82 -8.37 8.57
C VAL A 174 -4.85 -8.83 9.66
N ALA A 175 -5.33 -9.01 10.87
CA ALA A 175 -4.55 -9.59 11.97
C ALA A 175 -4.45 -11.10 11.80
N VAL A 176 -3.22 -11.61 11.79
CA VAL A 176 -2.90 -13.02 11.57
C VAL A 176 -1.93 -13.58 12.61
N ASP A 177 -2.13 -14.84 12.97
CA ASP A 177 -1.22 -15.65 13.80
C ASP A 177 -0.25 -16.47 12.94
N GLU A 178 0.41 -15.81 11.99
CA GLU A 178 1.47 -16.41 11.17
C GLU A 178 2.55 -15.38 10.84
N ASP A 179 3.72 -15.85 10.41
CA ASP A 179 4.80 -14.98 9.98
C ASP A 179 4.40 -14.18 8.73
N LEU A 180 4.97 -12.99 8.58
CA LEU A 180 4.78 -12.18 7.38
C LEU A 180 5.89 -12.48 6.36
N PRO A 181 5.59 -12.47 5.04
CA PRO A 181 4.28 -12.20 4.42
C PRO A 181 3.26 -13.33 4.64
N SER A 182 1.98 -12.96 4.77
CA SER A 182 0.90 -13.86 5.17
C SER A 182 0.19 -14.49 3.98
N ALA A 183 0.43 -15.78 3.73
CA ALA A 183 -0.27 -16.54 2.70
C ALA A 183 -1.78 -16.62 2.96
N SER A 184 -2.19 -16.66 4.23
CA SER A 184 -3.62 -16.68 4.62
C SER A 184 -4.32 -15.37 4.27
N ALA A 185 -3.69 -14.23 4.53
CA ALA A 185 -4.24 -12.92 4.20
C ALA A 185 -4.31 -12.70 2.68
N ASP A 186 -3.26 -13.07 1.94
CA ASP A 186 -3.22 -12.96 0.48
C ASP A 186 -4.32 -13.80 -0.18
N ARG A 187 -4.48 -15.06 0.25
CA ARG A 187 -5.53 -15.94 -0.28
C ARG A 187 -6.93 -15.45 0.08
N LEU A 188 -7.14 -14.93 1.29
CA LEU A 188 -8.40 -14.30 1.67
C LEU A 188 -8.73 -13.13 0.73
N MET A 189 -7.76 -12.24 0.47
CA MET A 189 -7.95 -11.09 -0.41
C MET A 189 -8.28 -11.51 -1.86
N GLN A 190 -7.61 -12.55 -2.37
CA GLN A 190 -7.91 -13.12 -3.69
C GLN A 190 -9.36 -13.61 -3.80
N ILE A 191 -9.87 -14.32 -2.79
CA ILE A 191 -11.26 -14.80 -2.78
C ILE A 191 -12.23 -13.63 -2.66
N LEU A 192 -11.97 -12.65 -1.80
CA LEU A 192 -12.86 -11.50 -1.61
C LEU A 192 -13.04 -10.72 -2.91
N LEU A 193 -11.95 -10.40 -3.60
CA LEU A 193 -12.00 -9.60 -4.82
C LEU A 193 -12.30 -10.41 -6.09
N GLY A 194 -11.98 -11.71 -6.10
CA GLY A 194 -12.21 -12.57 -7.25
C GLY A 194 -13.61 -13.18 -7.30
N GLU A 195 -14.20 -13.48 -6.14
CA GLU A 195 -15.43 -14.29 -6.05
C GLU A 195 -16.60 -13.56 -5.37
N GLU A 196 -16.32 -12.75 -4.34
CA GLU A 196 -17.38 -12.25 -3.45
C GLU A 196 -17.80 -10.80 -3.73
N VAL A 197 -16.87 -9.94 -4.14
CA VAL A 197 -17.08 -8.49 -4.25
C VAL A 197 -16.79 -8.02 -5.68
N LYS A 198 -17.79 -7.35 -6.29
CA LYS A 198 -17.63 -6.73 -7.61
C LYS A 198 -17.22 -5.27 -7.46
N LEU A 199 -15.98 -4.98 -7.83
CA LEU A 199 -15.50 -3.60 -7.94
C LEU A 199 -15.96 -3.02 -9.28
N GLY A 200 -16.85 -2.04 -9.24
CA GLY A 200 -17.19 -1.24 -10.41
C GLY A 200 -16.17 -0.11 -10.66
N PRO A 201 -16.19 0.53 -11.85
CA PRO A 201 -15.19 1.51 -12.27
C PRO A 201 -15.18 2.82 -11.45
N ARG A 202 -16.18 3.04 -10.59
CA ARG A 202 -16.33 4.23 -9.74
C ARG A 202 -16.06 3.96 -8.25
N HIS A 203 -15.74 2.72 -7.88
CA HIS A 203 -15.52 2.37 -6.48
C HIS A 203 -14.09 2.67 -6.05
N PRO A 204 -13.86 2.96 -4.75
CA PRO A 204 -12.52 3.16 -4.22
C PRO A 204 -11.65 1.92 -4.46
N LYS A 205 -10.35 2.13 -4.72
CA LYS A 205 -9.39 1.04 -4.76
C LYS A 205 -9.39 0.33 -3.41
N VAL A 206 -9.22 -0.99 -3.43
CA VAL A 206 -9.18 -1.81 -2.21
C VAL A 206 -7.75 -2.33 -2.02
N GLY A 207 -7.14 -2.00 -0.89
CA GLY A 207 -5.85 -2.51 -0.45
C GLY A 207 -5.98 -3.42 0.77
N MET A 208 -4.89 -4.13 1.09
CA MET A 208 -4.79 -4.97 2.28
C MET A 208 -3.42 -4.77 2.95
N LEU A 209 -3.43 -4.73 4.28
CA LEU A 209 -2.25 -4.79 5.13
C LEU A 209 -2.37 -5.97 6.10
N ALA A 210 -1.48 -6.94 5.98
CA ALA A 210 -1.37 -8.05 6.93
C ALA A 210 -0.58 -7.60 8.17
N LEU A 211 -1.07 -7.94 9.34
CA LEU A 211 -0.50 -7.60 10.64
C LEU A 211 -0.31 -8.89 11.45
N ASN A 212 0.93 -9.22 11.78
CA ASN A 212 1.18 -10.30 12.74
C ASN A 212 0.73 -9.86 14.15
N THR A 213 -0.06 -10.71 14.82
CA THR A 213 -0.69 -10.41 16.13
C THR A 213 0.30 -10.16 17.26
N THR A 214 1.51 -10.69 17.16
CA THR A 214 2.56 -10.50 18.17
C THR A 214 3.38 -9.25 17.88
N THR A 215 3.93 -9.13 16.66
CA THR A 215 4.84 -8.03 16.32
C THR A 215 4.15 -6.70 16.09
N HIS A 216 2.85 -6.71 15.77
CA HIS A 216 2.04 -5.50 15.53
C HIS A 216 0.96 -5.28 16.61
N ALA A 217 1.15 -5.82 17.82
CA ALA A 217 0.17 -5.74 18.90
C ALA A 217 -0.30 -4.31 19.20
N ASP A 218 0.61 -3.32 19.19
CA ASP A 218 0.26 -1.91 19.43
C ASP A 218 -0.62 -1.31 18.32
N THR A 219 -0.32 -1.66 17.06
CA THR A 219 -1.12 -1.22 15.90
C THR A 219 -2.53 -1.83 15.97
N ILE A 220 -2.63 -3.11 16.33
CA ILE A 220 -3.90 -3.81 16.53
C ILE A 220 -4.70 -3.17 17.68
N ALA A 221 -4.04 -2.85 18.79
CA ALA A 221 -4.68 -2.16 19.91
C ALA A 221 -5.16 -0.74 19.53
N GLN A 222 -4.47 -0.06 18.62
CA GLN A 222 -4.92 1.22 18.07
C GLN A 222 -6.15 1.05 17.17
N LEU A 223 -6.13 0.11 16.22
CA LEU A 223 -7.26 -0.18 15.33
C LEU A 223 -8.54 -0.52 16.12
N ASN A 224 -8.41 -1.32 17.19
CA ASN A 224 -9.52 -1.65 18.09
C ASN A 224 -10.18 -0.42 18.74
N ARG A 225 -9.43 0.67 18.94
CA ARG A 225 -9.95 1.92 19.54
C ARG A 225 -10.56 2.86 18.52
N GLN A 226 -10.37 2.64 17.22
CA GLN A 226 -10.84 3.54 16.16
C GLN A 226 -12.32 3.34 15.80
N GLY A 227 -12.98 2.29 16.31
CA GLY A 227 -14.40 2.04 16.04
C GLY A 227 -14.69 1.75 14.57
N LEU A 228 -13.73 1.13 13.87
CA LEU A 228 -13.85 0.68 12.48
C LEU A 228 -14.74 -0.57 12.40
N ASP A 229 -15.31 -0.79 11.23
CA ASP A 229 -16.00 -2.04 10.94
C ASP A 229 -15.03 -3.21 11.05
N THR A 230 -15.35 -4.16 11.92
CA THR A 230 -14.44 -5.25 12.31
C THR A 230 -15.16 -6.59 12.24
N VAL A 231 -14.53 -7.58 11.60
CA VAL A 231 -14.92 -8.99 11.66
C VAL A 231 -13.88 -9.74 12.47
N ARG A 232 -14.26 -10.33 13.60
CA ARG A 232 -13.38 -11.13 14.46
C ARG A 232 -13.72 -12.60 14.35
N HIS A 233 -12.69 -13.44 14.32
CA HIS A 233 -12.82 -14.88 14.29
C HIS A 233 -12.17 -15.49 15.53
N ASP A 234 -13.00 -16.08 16.38
CA ASP A 234 -12.54 -16.92 17.47
C ASP A 234 -12.42 -18.37 16.98
N VAL A 235 -11.19 -18.80 16.73
CA VAL A 235 -10.88 -20.15 16.23
C VAL A 235 -11.23 -21.23 17.25
N ALA A 236 -11.17 -20.93 18.56
CA ALA A 236 -11.44 -21.93 19.59
C ALA A 236 -12.92 -22.31 19.64
N SER A 237 -13.82 -21.34 19.42
CA SER A 237 -15.27 -21.55 19.42
C SER A 237 -15.88 -21.62 18.01
N GLY A 238 -15.12 -21.27 16.97
CA GLY A 238 -15.61 -21.08 15.59
C GLY A 238 -16.56 -19.88 15.44
N GLN A 239 -16.70 -19.05 16.48
CA GLN A 239 -17.59 -17.90 16.46
C GLN A 239 -16.99 -16.77 15.62
N VAL A 240 -17.85 -16.13 14.85
CA VAL A 240 -17.52 -14.92 14.09
C VAL A 240 -18.33 -13.79 14.69
N GLN A 241 -17.63 -12.74 15.14
CA GLN A 241 -18.23 -11.54 15.70
C GLN A 241 -18.08 -10.39 14.70
N VAL A 242 -19.15 -9.63 14.50
CA VAL A 242 -19.14 -8.41 13.69
C VAL A 242 -19.34 -7.24 14.62
N ILE A 243 -18.45 -6.24 14.51
CA ILE A 243 -18.55 -4.96 15.19
C ILE A 243 -18.66 -3.93 14.08
N CYS A 244 -19.79 -3.24 13.99
CA CYS A 244 -20.04 -2.27 12.92
C CYS A 244 -21.00 -1.19 13.42
N ARG A 245 -20.68 0.07 13.11
CA ARG A 245 -21.48 1.22 13.55
C ARG A 245 -22.88 1.27 12.95
N GLU A 246 -23.11 0.62 11.81
CA GLU A 246 -24.44 0.51 11.17
C GLU A 246 -25.46 -0.24 12.05
N TYR A 247 -24.99 -1.03 13.03
CA TYR A 247 -25.85 -1.71 14.01
C TYR A 247 -26.07 -0.91 15.30
N ASP A 248 -25.30 0.16 15.54
CA ASP A 248 -25.37 0.97 16.76
C ASP A 248 -26.25 2.23 16.61
N ASP A 249 -26.47 2.71 15.38
CA ASP A 249 -27.42 3.79 15.07
C ASP A 249 -28.46 3.31 14.03
N PRO A 250 -29.66 2.85 14.45
CA PRO A 250 -30.74 2.63 13.49
C PRO A 250 -31.07 3.96 12.79
N PRO A 251 -31.31 3.96 11.47
CA PRO A 251 -31.71 5.18 10.77
C PRO A 251 -32.90 5.80 11.49
N ALA A 252 -32.76 7.07 11.88
CA ALA A 252 -33.82 7.83 12.54
C ALA A 252 -35.13 7.60 11.77
N ALA A 253 -36.16 7.16 12.49
CA ALA A 253 -37.48 6.92 11.90
C ALA A 253 -37.88 8.15 11.08
N PRO A 254 -38.37 7.97 9.84
CA PRO A 254 -38.72 9.09 8.99
C PRO A 254 -39.76 9.95 9.71
N ALA A 255 -39.47 11.24 9.86
CA ALA A 255 -40.28 12.22 10.61
C ALA A 255 -41.67 12.49 10.00
N ASN A 256 -42.11 11.71 9.02
CA ASN A 256 -43.37 11.90 8.32
C ASN A 256 -44.10 10.57 8.14
N GLY A 257 -44.62 9.98 9.22
CA GLY A 257 -45.81 9.10 9.28
C GLY A 257 -46.02 7.99 8.25
N ALA A 258 -45.06 7.71 7.37
CA ALA A 258 -45.16 6.76 6.30
C ALA A 258 -44.56 5.46 6.81
N ALA A 259 -45.40 4.43 6.90
CA ALA A 259 -44.96 3.10 7.28
C ALA A 259 -43.81 2.67 6.36
N PRO A 260 -42.66 2.24 6.90
CA PRO A 260 -41.59 1.70 6.08
C PRO A 260 -42.12 0.47 5.31
N PRO A 261 -41.67 0.24 4.06
CA PRO A 261 -42.03 -0.96 3.34
C PRO A 261 -41.60 -2.17 4.17
N PRO A 262 -42.41 -3.26 4.22
CA PRO A 262 -42.12 -4.39 5.09
C PRO A 262 -40.77 -4.98 4.71
N GLN A 263 -39.77 -4.77 5.57
CA GLN A 263 -38.51 -5.47 5.49
C GLN A 263 -38.81 -6.96 5.58
N ALA A 264 -38.39 -7.71 4.56
CA ALA A 264 -38.53 -9.14 4.53
C ALA A 264 -37.81 -9.72 5.76
N LYS A 265 -38.59 -10.26 6.71
CA LYS A 265 -38.08 -10.99 7.87
C LYS A 265 -37.23 -12.15 7.37
N ARG A 266 -35.92 -11.97 7.26
CA ARG A 266 -34.97 -13.08 7.11
C ARG A 266 -35.05 -13.88 8.40
N ARG A 267 -35.70 -15.04 8.33
CA ARG A 267 -35.80 -16.00 9.42
C ARG A 267 -34.39 -16.46 9.78
N TRP A 268 -33.94 -16.08 10.96
CA TRP A 268 -32.78 -16.68 11.61
C TRP A 268 -33.18 -18.08 12.07
N PHE A 269 -32.65 -19.11 11.43
CA PHE A 269 -32.73 -20.47 11.96
C PHE A 269 -31.63 -20.64 12.99
N GLY A 270 -32.03 -20.58 14.26
CA GLY A 270 -31.25 -21.10 15.38
C GLY A 270 -31.49 -22.60 15.52
N ARG A 271 -30.37 -23.33 15.68
CA ARG A 271 -30.21 -24.66 16.31
C ARG A 271 -31.06 -25.84 15.82
N SER A 272 -30.36 -26.85 15.33
CA SER A 272 -30.38 -28.22 15.89
C SER A 272 -28.99 -28.81 15.72
#